data_AF-A0A1H2SD31-F1
#
_entry.id   AF-A0A1H2SD31-F1
#
_cell.length_a   1.000
_cell.length_b   1.000
_cell.length_c   1.000
_cell.angle_alpha   90.00
_cell.angle_beta   90.00
_cell.angle_gamma   90.00
#
_symmetry.space_group_name_H-M   'P 1'
#
loop_
_entity.id
_entity.type
_entity.pdbx_description
1 polymer ?
#
loop_
_entity_poly.entity_id
_entity_poly.type
_entity_poly.pdbx_seq_one_letter_code
_entity_poly.pdbx_strand_id
1 'polypeptide(L)'
;MAVILERRFGPPLGEALRGLAAAHPGARLEVWCFEPAAARRAAEAALAAEGVRLRLRAAWKPALHALLEDPPAPGERLDLAPPAPADLGPARFVQEPWPAPALFGRALRLAPPVPCAPVAEAAAEWRLRRVGPEGSARETRILAPLRRRPAPGGGPDVLAACGWVRATARDGAILRDGPWETPLETALAAAFEALGGLAEAEASRPDRDAGPGLDIVLRLEGAFEALEMHGFRDDPSVDLAEILHEELHFAGLEIFARAFGLAPGDRTLRAGRIVPVVVPASGEAGVRLRVTARRQRPAAARTRRAPGAAAGPGERPWTAAEIRAGLGALDGLGGAARRETSLRGRPIEGRVFAGDGAGVLVTAGQHANEPSGPPAALAIAAALAGERAACAVCPMENPDGHALYARLRRLAPRHMHHAARYTALGADLTHLPPQAGERAMRDGLAAELAGAGETAGGGAVLHLSLHGYPAHEWIRPFTGYLPRGFEGWSLPRGMHLILRYRAEAEGRARAALAAAAAALAGDGEIAAFNARQLDALALHAPEAAAAQARIGPVGVAASVVADLPVSAMLITEAPDETVEGPGFTMLVRAQVMAGLAAARAWRSTVRTPTEA
;
A
#
# COMPACT_ATOMS: atom_id res chain seq x y z
N MET A 1 19.32 -17.45 12.13
CA MET A 1 18.13 -16.72 12.60
C MET A 1 17.61 -17.47 13.80
N ALA A 2 17.33 -16.79 14.90
CA ALA A 2 16.72 -17.40 16.08
C ALA A 2 15.22 -17.56 15.85
N VAL A 3 14.63 -18.63 16.37
CA VAL A 3 13.18 -18.82 16.42
C VAL A 3 12.69 -18.16 17.69
N ILE A 4 11.80 -17.18 17.55
CA ILE A 4 11.19 -16.45 18.66
C ILE A 4 9.87 -17.13 19.05
N LEU A 5 9.10 -17.53 18.05
CA LEU A 5 7.83 -18.23 18.22
C LEU A 5 7.64 -19.20 17.04
N GLU A 6 7.18 -20.41 17.33
CA GLU A 6 6.65 -21.33 16.33
C GLU A 6 5.48 -22.09 16.94
N ARG A 7 4.27 -21.87 16.41
CA ARG A 7 3.05 -22.45 16.97
C ARG A 7 1.99 -22.68 15.89
N ARG A 8 1.18 -23.72 16.09
CA ARG A 8 -0.06 -23.97 15.36
C ARG A 8 -1.24 -23.52 16.21
N PHE A 9 -2.21 -22.88 15.57
CA PHE A 9 -3.37 -22.26 16.19
C PHE A 9 -4.62 -22.94 15.64
N GLY A 10 -5.46 -23.38 16.59
CA GLY A 10 -6.74 -24.01 16.33
C GLY A 10 -6.66 -25.35 15.59
N PRO A 11 -7.73 -26.14 15.70
CA PRO A 11 -7.92 -27.25 14.79
C PRO A 11 -8.35 -26.75 13.40
N PRO A 12 -8.41 -27.62 12.38
CA PRO A 12 -9.03 -27.29 11.10
C PRO A 12 -10.48 -26.84 11.26
N LEU A 13 -10.98 -26.01 10.34
CA LEU A 13 -12.31 -25.40 10.41
C LEU A 13 -13.42 -26.43 10.73
N GLY A 14 -13.42 -27.59 10.06
CA GLY A 14 -14.45 -28.62 10.27
C GLY A 14 -14.49 -29.15 11.71
N GLU A 15 -13.34 -29.35 12.36
CA GLU A 15 -13.28 -29.81 13.75
C GLU A 15 -13.73 -28.71 14.72
N ALA A 16 -13.34 -27.46 14.48
CA ALA A 16 -13.82 -26.32 15.27
C ALA A 16 -15.36 -26.20 15.20
N LEU A 17 -15.94 -26.39 14.02
CA LEU A 17 -17.39 -26.34 13.80
C LEU A 17 -18.12 -27.50 14.46
N ARG A 18 -17.55 -28.71 14.48
CA ARG A 18 -18.12 -29.84 15.25
C ARG A 18 -18.17 -29.55 16.74
N GLY A 19 -17.12 -28.91 17.29
CA GLY A 19 -17.12 -28.43 18.67
C GLY A 19 -18.26 -27.45 18.96
N LEU A 20 -18.49 -26.49 18.06
CA LEU A 20 -19.62 -25.54 18.17
C LEU A 20 -20.98 -26.24 18.06
N ALA A 21 -21.13 -27.20 17.16
CA ALA A 21 -22.37 -27.97 17.01
C ALA A 21 -22.66 -28.85 18.24
N ALA A 22 -21.63 -29.47 18.82
CA ALA A 22 -21.76 -30.25 20.04
C ALA A 22 -22.16 -29.38 21.26
N ALA A 23 -21.68 -28.15 21.33
CA ALA A 23 -22.06 -27.19 22.38
C ALA A 23 -23.51 -26.67 22.25
N HIS A 24 -24.11 -26.78 21.05
CA HIS A 24 -25.46 -26.29 20.75
C HIS A 24 -26.29 -27.35 20.01
N PRO A 25 -26.59 -28.50 20.65
CA PRO A 25 -27.18 -29.65 19.99
C PRO A 25 -28.55 -29.31 19.37
N GLY A 26 -28.72 -29.64 18.09
CA GLY A 26 -29.98 -29.43 17.36
C GLY A 26 -30.28 -27.98 16.96
N ALA A 27 -29.42 -27.03 17.31
CA ALA A 27 -29.53 -25.63 16.91
C ALA A 27 -29.17 -25.43 15.42
N ARG A 28 -29.70 -24.38 14.81
CA ARG A 28 -29.20 -23.81 13.56
C ARG A 28 -28.04 -22.88 13.88
N LEU A 29 -26.90 -23.11 13.26
CA LEU A 29 -25.69 -22.30 13.41
C LEU A 29 -25.50 -21.41 12.18
N GLU A 30 -25.23 -20.13 12.41
CA GLU A 30 -24.61 -19.24 11.44
C GLU A 30 -23.24 -18.82 12.00
N VAL A 31 -22.17 -19.02 11.24
CA VAL A 31 -20.79 -18.75 11.69
C VAL A 31 -20.09 -17.87 10.66
N TRP A 32 -19.43 -16.81 11.12
CA TRP A 32 -18.59 -15.96 10.30
C TRP A 32 -17.13 -16.28 10.58
N CYS A 33 -16.38 -16.58 9.52
CA CYS A 33 -14.98 -16.98 9.61
C CYS A 33 -14.14 -16.44 8.44
N PHE A 34 -12.82 -16.58 8.51
CA PHE A 34 -11.87 -15.96 7.57
C PHE A 34 -11.39 -16.92 6.47
N GLU A 35 -11.74 -18.20 6.56
CA GLU A 35 -11.39 -19.20 5.57
C GLU A 35 -12.06 -18.92 4.22
N PRO A 36 -11.47 -19.32 3.08
CA PRO A 36 -11.99 -19.05 1.74
C PRO A 36 -13.38 -19.61 1.48
N ALA A 37 -14.09 -19.05 0.51
CA ALA A 37 -15.44 -19.50 0.12
C ALA A 37 -15.51 -21.00 -0.19
N ALA A 38 -14.49 -21.57 -0.85
CA ALA A 38 -14.43 -22.99 -1.14
C ALA A 38 -14.35 -23.85 0.14
N ALA A 39 -13.51 -23.44 1.11
CA ALA A 39 -13.38 -24.13 2.39
C ALA A 39 -14.67 -24.03 3.23
N ARG A 40 -15.33 -22.86 3.22
CA ARG A 40 -16.63 -22.66 3.85
C ARG A 40 -17.67 -23.61 3.27
N ARG A 41 -17.86 -23.64 1.94
CA ARG A 41 -18.82 -24.54 1.28
C ARG A 41 -18.55 -26.02 1.53
N ALA A 42 -17.28 -26.43 1.50
CA ALA A 42 -16.90 -27.81 1.79
C ALA A 42 -17.25 -28.21 3.23
N ALA A 43 -16.99 -27.34 4.21
CA ALA A 43 -17.34 -27.58 5.60
C ALA A 43 -18.87 -27.60 5.83
N GLU A 44 -19.63 -26.70 5.20
CA GLU A 44 -21.10 -26.74 5.23
C GLU A 44 -21.64 -28.08 4.73
N ALA A 45 -21.17 -28.55 3.57
CA ALA A 45 -21.61 -29.81 2.98
C ALA A 45 -21.27 -31.03 3.87
N ALA A 46 -20.04 -31.07 4.41
CA ALA A 46 -19.61 -32.16 5.28
C ALA A 46 -20.44 -32.23 6.57
N LEU A 47 -20.67 -31.11 7.25
CA LEU A 47 -21.44 -31.08 8.49
C LEU A 47 -22.95 -31.26 8.26
N ALA A 48 -23.48 -30.85 7.09
CA ALA A 48 -24.85 -31.13 6.72
C ALA A 48 -25.12 -32.64 6.57
N ALA A 49 -24.14 -33.40 6.06
CA ALA A 49 -24.22 -34.87 5.99
C ALA A 49 -24.21 -35.53 7.38
N GLU A 50 -23.65 -34.86 8.39
CA GLU A 50 -23.68 -35.24 9.80
C GLU A 50 -24.97 -34.75 10.52
N GLY A 51 -25.92 -34.14 9.79
CA GLY A 51 -27.20 -33.66 10.33
C GLY A 51 -27.14 -32.28 11.01
N VAL A 52 -26.01 -31.57 10.90
CA VAL A 52 -25.84 -30.23 11.48
C VAL A 52 -26.44 -29.18 10.54
N ARG A 53 -27.26 -28.27 11.09
CA ARG A 53 -27.81 -27.12 10.35
C ARG A 53 -26.87 -25.95 10.43
N LEU A 54 -25.99 -25.78 9.45
CA LEU A 54 -24.93 -24.77 9.44
C LEU A 54 -25.00 -23.84 8.22
N ARG A 55 -24.74 -22.55 8.43
CA ARG A 55 -24.38 -21.59 7.38
C ARG A 55 -23.07 -20.90 7.74
N LEU A 56 -22.10 -20.92 6.85
CA LEU A 56 -20.84 -20.21 6.95
C LEU A 56 -20.87 -18.94 6.09
N ARG A 57 -20.27 -17.87 6.62
CA ARG A 57 -20.19 -16.55 5.99
C ARG A 57 -18.79 -15.98 6.15
N ALA A 58 -18.39 -15.08 5.27
CA ALA A 58 -17.12 -14.39 5.40
C ALA A 58 -17.16 -13.37 6.54
N ALA A 59 -16.19 -13.43 7.45
CA ALA A 59 -15.98 -12.40 8.47
C ALA A 59 -15.28 -11.16 7.92
N TRP A 60 -14.48 -11.33 6.87
CA TRP A 60 -13.82 -10.24 6.15
C TRP A 60 -14.65 -9.81 4.94
N LYS A 61 -14.79 -8.49 4.72
CA LYS A 61 -15.62 -7.87 3.67
C LYS A 61 -17.00 -8.54 3.49
N PRO A 62 -17.78 -8.74 4.58
CA PRO A 62 -19.03 -9.48 4.58
C PRO A 62 -20.05 -8.98 3.56
N ALA A 63 -20.13 -7.67 3.32
CA ALA A 63 -21.02 -7.09 2.31
C ALA A 63 -20.63 -7.54 0.89
N LEU A 64 -19.34 -7.46 0.52
CA LEU A 64 -18.85 -7.93 -0.78
C LEU A 64 -19.12 -9.42 -0.95
N HIS A 65 -18.75 -10.24 0.05
CA HIS A 65 -18.94 -11.69 -0.02
C HIS A 65 -20.41 -12.10 -0.07
N ALA A 66 -21.29 -11.40 0.65
CA ALA A 66 -22.72 -11.66 0.55
C ALA A 66 -23.27 -11.44 -0.87
N LEU A 67 -22.78 -10.40 -1.57
CA LEU A 67 -23.15 -10.14 -2.96
C LEU A 67 -22.55 -11.18 -3.94
N LEU A 68 -21.32 -11.63 -3.69
CA LEU A 68 -20.67 -12.66 -4.52
C LEU A 68 -21.31 -14.04 -4.36
N GLU A 69 -21.73 -14.39 -3.14
CA GLU A 69 -22.36 -15.68 -2.84
C GLU A 69 -23.84 -15.74 -3.21
N ASP A 70 -24.50 -14.58 -3.31
CA ASP A 70 -25.91 -14.43 -3.70
C ASP A 70 -26.05 -13.28 -4.73
N PRO A 71 -25.57 -13.47 -5.97
CA PRO A 71 -25.55 -12.42 -6.99
C PRO A 71 -26.98 -12.00 -7.42
N PRO A 72 -27.15 -10.80 -8.01
CA PRO A 72 -28.46 -10.37 -8.49
C PRO A 72 -28.97 -11.28 -9.62
N ALA A 73 -30.26 -11.62 -9.59
CA ALA A 73 -30.94 -12.24 -10.70
C ALA A 73 -31.03 -11.28 -11.91
N PRO A 74 -31.21 -11.78 -13.15
CA PRO A 74 -31.40 -10.91 -14.31
C PRO A 74 -32.53 -9.89 -14.12
N GLY A 75 -32.22 -8.60 -14.30
CA GLY A 75 -33.18 -7.50 -14.11
C GLY A 75 -33.41 -7.08 -12.65
N GLU A 76 -32.80 -7.77 -11.68
CA GLU A 76 -32.81 -7.37 -10.27
C GLU A 76 -31.84 -6.20 -10.03
N ARG A 77 -32.26 -5.25 -9.19
CA ARG A 77 -31.43 -4.17 -8.66
C ARG A 77 -31.19 -4.36 -7.17
N LEU A 78 -29.96 -4.13 -6.74
CA LEU A 78 -29.50 -4.16 -5.37
C LEU A 78 -29.23 -2.74 -4.90
N ASP A 79 -29.86 -2.33 -3.80
CA ASP A 79 -29.47 -1.12 -3.05
C ASP A 79 -28.79 -1.56 -1.75
N LEU A 80 -27.50 -1.27 -1.62
CA LEU A 80 -26.70 -1.62 -0.43
C LEU A 80 -26.42 -0.36 0.39
N ALA A 81 -26.91 -0.31 1.62
CA ALA A 81 -26.72 0.82 2.53
C ALA A 81 -25.72 0.48 3.65
N PRO A 82 -24.63 1.24 3.81
CA PRO A 82 -23.67 1.03 4.89
C PRO A 82 -24.24 1.45 6.25
N PRO A 83 -23.87 0.77 7.35
CA PRO A 83 -24.16 1.28 8.68
C PRO A 83 -23.31 2.54 8.96
N ALA A 84 -23.86 3.45 9.75
CA ALA A 84 -23.17 4.64 10.26
C ALA A 84 -23.30 4.68 11.80
N PRO A 85 -22.41 3.97 12.54
CA PRO A 85 -22.42 4.00 13.99
C PRO A 85 -22.11 5.40 14.52
N ALA A 86 -22.86 5.84 15.52
CA ALA A 86 -22.75 7.21 16.06
C ALA A 86 -21.35 7.58 16.60
N ASP A 87 -20.53 6.60 16.96
CA ASP A 87 -19.21 6.77 17.57
C ASP A 87 -18.03 6.67 16.58
N LEU A 88 -18.28 6.26 15.34
CA LEU A 88 -17.23 6.05 14.32
C LEU A 88 -17.53 6.75 12.99
N GLY A 89 -18.80 7.08 12.72
CA GLY A 89 -19.24 7.56 11.42
C GLY A 89 -19.22 6.47 10.34
N PRO A 90 -19.54 6.83 9.08
CA PRO A 90 -19.75 5.85 8.02
C PRO A 90 -18.48 5.47 7.24
N ALA A 91 -17.38 6.21 7.38
CA ALA A 91 -16.23 6.17 6.45
C ALA A 91 -15.70 4.74 6.17
N ARG A 92 -15.42 3.95 7.22
CA ARG A 92 -14.93 2.56 7.04
C ARG A 92 -15.90 1.71 6.22
N PHE A 93 -17.20 1.87 6.48
CA PHE A 93 -18.23 1.06 5.86
C PHE A 93 -18.46 1.51 4.42
N VAL A 94 -18.42 2.80 4.11
CA VAL A 94 -18.55 3.30 2.73
C VAL A 94 -17.47 2.73 1.81
N GLN A 95 -16.24 2.57 2.32
CA GLN A 95 -15.12 2.00 1.58
C GLN A 95 -15.18 0.47 1.47
N GLU A 96 -15.57 -0.21 2.55
CA GLU A 96 -15.56 -1.67 2.68
C GLU A 96 -16.16 -2.51 1.52
N PRO A 97 -17.21 -2.09 0.80
CA PRO A 97 -17.76 -2.84 -0.32
C PRO A 97 -16.94 -2.68 -1.61
N TRP A 98 -15.84 -1.93 -1.64
CA TRP A 98 -14.92 -1.95 -2.79
C TRP A 98 -14.48 -3.40 -3.07
N PRO A 99 -14.43 -3.89 -4.32
CA PRO A 99 -14.77 -3.22 -5.58
C PRO A 99 -16.17 -3.57 -6.12
N ALA A 100 -17.16 -3.89 -5.26
CA ALA A 100 -18.49 -4.37 -5.65
C ALA A 100 -19.20 -3.51 -6.72
N PRO A 101 -19.18 -2.16 -6.70
CA PRO A 101 -19.80 -1.37 -7.76
C PRO A 101 -19.20 -1.61 -9.15
N ALA A 102 -17.90 -1.87 -9.23
CA ALA A 102 -17.25 -2.23 -10.50
C ALA A 102 -17.64 -3.65 -10.97
N LEU A 103 -17.90 -4.56 -10.02
CA LEU A 103 -18.31 -5.95 -10.29
C LEU A 103 -19.73 -6.06 -10.83
N PHE A 104 -20.67 -5.39 -10.17
CA PHE A 104 -22.10 -5.54 -10.43
C PHE A 104 -22.66 -4.43 -11.33
N GLY A 105 -21.86 -3.39 -11.61
CA GLY A 105 -22.23 -2.29 -12.47
C GLY A 105 -23.58 -1.68 -12.08
N ARG A 106 -24.48 -1.55 -13.06
CA ARG A 106 -25.81 -0.94 -12.85
C ARG A 106 -26.74 -1.77 -11.96
N ALA A 107 -26.44 -3.05 -11.72
CA ALA A 107 -27.25 -3.88 -10.84
C ALA A 107 -27.04 -3.52 -9.36
N LEU A 108 -25.93 -2.87 -8.99
CA LEU A 108 -25.66 -2.44 -7.62
C LEU A 108 -25.64 -0.91 -7.51
N ARG A 109 -26.37 -0.41 -6.52
CA ARG A 109 -26.31 0.98 -6.08
C ARG A 109 -25.88 1.02 -4.61
N LEU A 110 -24.85 1.81 -4.31
CA LEU A 110 -24.57 2.17 -2.92
C LEU A 110 -25.58 3.24 -2.48
N ALA A 111 -26.38 2.91 -1.49
CA ALA A 111 -27.36 3.81 -0.88
C ALA A 111 -26.69 4.64 0.23
N PRO A 112 -27.29 5.77 0.64
CA PRO A 112 -26.78 6.59 1.73
C PRO A 112 -26.58 5.78 3.03
N PRO A 113 -25.58 6.12 3.86
CA PRO A 113 -25.37 5.45 5.14
C PRO A 113 -26.58 5.56 6.06
N VAL A 114 -26.84 4.51 6.84
CA VAL A 114 -27.96 4.43 7.77
C VAL A 114 -27.44 4.61 9.20
N PRO A 115 -27.86 5.67 9.91
CA PRO A 115 -27.51 5.86 11.32
C PRO A 115 -27.88 4.64 12.16
N CYS A 116 -26.96 4.22 13.02
CA CYS A 116 -27.19 3.15 13.97
C CYS A 116 -26.56 3.47 15.33
N ALA A 117 -26.98 2.72 16.35
CA ALA A 117 -26.42 2.84 17.70
C ALA A 117 -24.89 2.65 17.67
N PRO A 118 -24.15 3.20 18.66
CA PRO A 118 -22.74 2.90 18.80
C PRO A 118 -22.48 1.41 18.74
N VAL A 119 -21.34 1.00 18.16
CA VAL A 119 -20.93 -0.41 18.22
C VAL A 119 -20.45 -0.69 19.65
N ALA A 120 -21.41 -0.85 20.58
CA ALA A 120 -21.15 -0.95 22.01
C ALA A 120 -20.39 -2.24 22.33
N GLU A 121 -20.75 -3.36 21.68
CA GLU A 121 -20.13 -4.65 21.95
C GLU A 121 -19.48 -5.31 20.74
N ALA A 122 -20.16 -5.61 19.61
CA ALA A 122 -19.47 -6.43 18.59
C ALA A 122 -20.10 -6.61 17.17
N ALA A 123 -21.01 -5.77 16.67
CA ALA A 123 -21.43 -5.89 15.27
C ALA A 123 -22.06 -4.63 14.68
N ALA A 124 -21.99 -4.50 13.35
CA ALA A 124 -22.78 -3.55 12.57
C ALA A 124 -23.59 -4.30 11.51
N GLU A 125 -24.68 -3.71 11.02
CA GLU A 125 -25.54 -4.36 10.01
C GLU A 125 -25.70 -3.49 8.78
N TRP A 126 -25.30 -4.03 7.64
CA TRP A 126 -25.62 -3.50 6.34
C TRP A 126 -27.09 -3.79 5.99
N ARG A 127 -27.75 -2.86 5.30
CA ARG A 127 -29.08 -3.10 4.73
C ARG A 127 -28.95 -3.36 3.24
N LEU A 128 -29.45 -4.52 2.79
CA LEU A 128 -29.52 -4.88 1.39
C LEU A 128 -30.98 -4.95 0.97
N ARG A 129 -31.39 -4.02 0.11
CA ARG A 129 -32.70 -4.04 -0.54
C ARG A 129 -32.55 -4.61 -1.94
N ARG A 130 -33.22 -5.73 -2.18
CA ARG A 130 -33.35 -6.41 -3.47
C ARG A 130 -34.63 -5.97 -4.14
N VAL A 131 -34.56 -5.48 -5.38
CA VAL A 131 -35.71 -5.00 -6.16
C VAL A 131 -35.79 -5.81 -7.44
N GLY A 132 -36.84 -6.64 -7.56
CA GLY A 132 -37.10 -7.45 -8.74
C GLY A 132 -37.54 -6.61 -9.95
N PRO A 133 -37.55 -7.20 -11.15
CA PRO A 133 -37.89 -6.50 -12.40
C PRO A 133 -39.34 -5.96 -12.40
N GLU A 134 -40.24 -6.60 -11.66
CA GLU A 134 -41.65 -6.20 -11.51
C GLU A 134 -41.86 -5.18 -10.36
N GLY A 135 -40.79 -4.68 -9.75
CA GLY A 135 -40.84 -3.69 -8.67
C GLY A 135 -41.08 -4.27 -7.26
N SER A 136 -41.18 -5.59 -7.12
CA SER A 136 -41.20 -6.26 -5.82
C SER A 136 -39.89 -5.98 -5.07
N ALA A 137 -39.96 -5.66 -3.78
CA ALA A 137 -38.77 -5.35 -2.99
C ALA A 137 -38.71 -6.20 -1.73
N ARG A 138 -37.51 -6.73 -1.44
CA ARG A 138 -37.20 -7.45 -0.20
C ARG A 138 -35.99 -6.82 0.46
N GLU A 139 -36.09 -6.52 1.74
CA GLU A 139 -34.94 -6.07 2.54
C GLU A 139 -34.37 -7.24 3.36
N THR A 140 -33.05 -7.29 3.42
CA THR A 140 -32.28 -8.23 4.25
C THR A 140 -31.16 -7.49 4.95
N ARG A 141 -30.62 -8.10 6.02
CA ARG A 141 -29.50 -7.54 6.78
C ARG A 141 -28.27 -8.41 6.60
N ILE A 142 -27.11 -7.78 6.44
CA ILE A 142 -25.81 -8.46 6.39
C ILE A 142 -25.01 -8.03 7.61
N LEU A 143 -24.73 -8.98 8.50
CA LEU A 143 -23.92 -8.75 9.68
C LEU A 143 -22.46 -8.51 9.29
N ALA A 144 -21.88 -7.43 9.82
CA ALA A 144 -20.46 -7.18 9.85
C ALA A 144 -19.92 -7.51 11.25
N PRO A 145 -19.22 -8.64 11.43
CA PRO A 145 -18.72 -9.06 12.73
C PRO A 145 -17.49 -8.25 13.11
N LEU A 146 -17.58 -7.55 14.24
CA LEU A 146 -16.58 -6.58 14.66
C LEU A 146 -16.28 -6.73 16.15
N ARG A 147 -15.11 -6.35 16.61
CA ARG A 147 -14.78 -6.37 18.05
C ARG A 147 -13.88 -5.23 18.40
N ARG A 148 -14.17 -4.53 19.50
CA ARG A 148 -13.20 -3.59 20.05
C ARG A 148 -11.99 -4.36 20.55
N ARG A 149 -10.81 -3.91 20.13
CA ARG A 149 -9.52 -4.45 20.54
C ARG A 149 -8.57 -3.27 20.84
N PRO A 150 -7.63 -3.43 21.78
CA PRO A 150 -6.55 -2.46 21.92
C PRO A 150 -5.75 -2.32 20.62
N ALA A 151 -5.41 -1.10 20.23
CA ALA A 151 -4.50 -0.86 19.12
C ALA A 151 -3.09 -1.42 19.46
N PRO A 152 -2.41 -2.13 18.54
CA PRO A 152 -1.10 -2.71 18.83
C PRO A 152 -0.04 -1.69 19.26
N GLY A 153 -0.02 -0.51 18.63
CA GLY A 153 0.86 0.61 19.00
C GLY A 153 0.42 1.41 20.22
N GLY A 154 -0.64 1.01 20.93
CA GLY A 154 -1.31 1.86 21.90
C GLY A 154 -2.16 2.95 21.23
N GLY A 155 -2.79 3.80 22.04
CA GLY A 155 -3.81 4.75 21.59
C GLY A 155 -5.23 4.22 21.80
N PRO A 156 -6.25 4.81 21.14
CA PRO A 156 -7.63 4.39 21.31
C PRO A 156 -7.86 2.97 20.76
N ASP A 157 -8.82 2.27 21.35
CA ASP A 157 -9.27 0.98 20.85
C ASP A 157 -9.72 1.06 19.39
N VAL A 158 -9.48 -0.03 18.66
CA VAL A 158 -9.82 -0.18 17.25
C VAL A 158 -10.98 -1.14 17.11
N LEU A 159 -11.78 -0.94 16.08
CA LEU A 159 -12.84 -1.86 15.71
C LEU A 159 -12.29 -2.87 14.68
N ALA A 160 -11.93 -4.05 15.17
CA ALA A 160 -11.31 -5.13 14.40
C ALA A 160 -12.38 -6.06 13.81
N ALA A 161 -12.16 -6.58 12.61
CA ALA A 161 -12.90 -7.74 12.11
C ALA A 161 -12.67 -8.95 13.04
N CYS A 162 -13.71 -9.74 13.28
CA CYS A 162 -13.63 -10.92 14.15
C CYS A 162 -14.48 -12.07 13.63
N GLY A 163 -14.24 -13.29 14.14
CA GLY A 163 -15.17 -14.39 13.97
C GLY A 163 -16.46 -14.16 14.75
N TRP A 164 -17.54 -14.79 14.30
CA TRP A 164 -18.85 -14.68 14.94
C TRP A 164 -19.58 -16.01 14.93
N VAL A 165 -20.41 -16.25 15.95
CA VAL A 165 -21.34 -17.37 15.96
C VAL A 165 -22.71 -16.91 16.44
N ARG A 166 -23.72 -17.31 15.66
CA ARG A 166 -25.12 -17.22 16.03
C ARG A 166 -25.71 -18.63 16.06
N ALA A 167 -26.16 -19.06 17.23
CA ALA A 167 -26.86 -20.32 17.44
C ALA A 167 -28.33 -20.03 17.75
N THR A 168 -29.23 -20.64 16.98
CA THR A 168 -30.68 -20.48 17.12
C THR A 168 -31.33 -21.82 17.35
N ALA A 169 -32.08 -21.96 18.45
CA ALA A 169 -32.87 -23.14 18.76
C ALA A 169 -33.97 -23.39 17.71
N ARG A 170 -34.58 -24.58 17.75
CA ARG A 170 -35.62 -24.98 16.78
C ARG A 170 -36.89 -24.13 16.89
N ASP A 171 -37.18 -23.60 18.07
CA ASP A 171 -38.29 -22.69 18.36
C ASP A 171 -37.98 -21.23 17.99
N GLY A 172 -36.77 -20.94 17.49
CA GLY A 172 -36.33 -19.60 17.11
C GLY A 172 -35.60 -18.83 18.22
N ALA A 173 -35.46 -19.37 19.43
CA ALA A 173 -34.74 -18.70 20.51
C ALA A 173 -33.24 -18.58 20.18
N ILE A 174 -32.67 -17.39 20.39
CA ILE A 174 -31.23 -17.16 20.23
C ILE A 174 -30.51 -17.72 21.46
N LEU A 175 -29.74 -18.80 21.25
CA LEU A 175 -28.95 -19.46 22.29
C LEU A 175 -27.58 -18.80 22.49
N ARG A 176 -27.02 -18.27 21.41
CA ARG A 176 -25.75 -17.55 21.37
C ARG A 176 -25.76 -16.61 20.19
N ASP A 177 -25.29 -15.39 20.38
CA ASP A 177 -25.05 -14.43 19.31
C ASP A 177 -23.90 -13.54 19.75
N GLY A 178 -22.69 -13.80 19.26
CA GLY A 178 -21.52 -13.13 19.79
C GLY A 178 -20.23 -13.50 19.09
N PRO A 179 -19.14 -12.80 19.45
CA PRO A 179 -17.84 -13.04 18.88
C PRO A 179 -17.35 -14.46 19.15
N TRP A 180 -16.62 -15.00 18.18
CA TRP A 180 -15.95 -16.28 18.23
C TRP A 180 -14.48 -16.08 17.85
N GLU A 181 -13.58 -16.34 18.80
CA GLU A 181 -12.15 -16.17 18.59
C GLU A 181 -11.63 -17.19 17.58
N THR A 182 -11.21 -16.72 16.41
CA THR A 182 -10.71 -17.60 15.35
C THR A 182 -9.23 -17.97 15.53
N PRO A 183 -8.77 -19.05 14.89
CA PRO A 183 -7.35 -19.39 14.87
C PRO A 183 -6.47 -18.27 14.28
N LEU A 184 -6.97 -17.54 13.28
CA LEU A 184 -6.27 -16.40 12.68
C LEU A 184 -6.10 -15.26 13.68
N GLU A 185 -7.17 -14.84 14.36
CA GLU A 185 -7.10 -13.78 15.37
C GLU A 185 -6.11 -14.14 16.49
N THR A 186 -6.14 -15.38 16.97
CA THR A 186 -5.21 -15.85 18.01
C THR A 186 -3.75 -15.87 17.51
N ALA A 187 -3.53 -16.21 16.24
CA ALA A 187 -2.21 -16.15 15.62
C ALA A 187 -1.70 -14.71 15.49
N LEU A 188 -2.56 -13.77 15.08
CA LEU A 188 -2.22 -12.35 15.01
C LEU A 188 -1.87 -11.77 16.38
N ALA A 189 -2.67 -12.06 17.41
CA ALA A 189 -2.38 -11.63 18.78
C ALA A 189 -1.00 -12.14 19.25
N ALA A 190 -0.68 -13.40 18.97
CA ALA A 190 0.63 -13.97 19.30
C ALA A 190 1.78 -13.37 18.49
N ALA A 191 1.54 -12.99 17.24
CA ALA A 191 2.53 -12.26 16.43
C ALA A 191 2.82 -10.88 17.03
N PHE A 192 1.78 -10.15 17.45
CA PHE A 192 1.92 -8.84 18.08
C PHE A 192 2.63 -8.94 19.44
N GLU A 193 2.32 -9.95 20.25
CA GLU A 193 3.04 -10.22 21.50
C GLU A 193 4.53 -10.51 21.26
N ALA A 194 4.85 -11.37 20.29
CA ALA A 194 6.24 -11.67 19.93
C ALA A 194 6.99 -10.43 19.40
N LEU A 195 6.32 -9.57 18.63
CA LEU A 195 6.87 -8.29 18.18
C LEU A 195 7.08 -7.32 19.36
N GLY A 196 6.16 -7.28 20.32
CA GLY A 196 6.28 -6.48 21.55
C GLY A 196 7.53 -6.86 22.35
N GLY A 197 7.73 -8.15 22.60
CA GLY A 197 8.92 -8.63 23.30
C GLY A 197 10.23 -8.31 22.57
N LEU A 198 10.25 -8.40 21.23
CA LEU A 198 11.39 -7.97 20.43
C LEU A 198 11.62 -6.45 20.50
N ALA A 199 10.54 -5.67 20.45
CA ALA A 199 10.61 -4.21 20.49
C ALA A 199 11.13 -3.70 21.84
N GLU A 200 10.66 -4.25 22.96
CA GLU A 200 11.15 -3.93 24.31
C GLU A 200 12.63 -4.31 24.49
N ALA A 201 13.03 -5.48 23.98
CA ALA A 201 14.42 -5.92 23.99
C ALA A 201 15.33 -4.99 23.16
N GLU A 202 14.86 -4.45 22.04
CA GLU A 202 15.62 -3.47 21.26
C GLU A 202 15.60 -2.08 21.90
N ALA A 203 14.48 -1.64 22.47
CA ALA A 203 14.32 -0.35 23.12
C ALA A 203 15.26 -0.16 24.32
N SER A 204 15.54 -1.25 25.04
CA SER A 204 16.45 -1.28 26.21
C SER A 204 17.94 -1.29 25.86
N ARG A 205 18.30 -1.31 24.57
CA ARG A 205 19.70 -1.30 24.15
C ARG A 205 20.32 0.10 24.26
N PRO A 206 21.56 0.22 24.79
CA PRO A 206 22.28 1.49 24.82
C PRO A 206 22.60 2.07 23.43
N ASP A 207 22.76 1.21 22.42
CA ASP A 207 23.22 1.55 21.07
C ASP A 207 22.10 1.52 20.01
N ARG A 208 20.83 1.55 20.44
CA ARG A 208 19.67 1.34 19.54
C ARG A 208 19.65 2.26 18.32
N ASP A 209 20.09 3.52 18.48
CA ASP A 209 20.07 4.53 17.44
C ASP A 209 21.30 4.47 16.51
N ALA A 210 22.35 3.75 16.93
CA ALA A 210 23.65 3.66 16.27
C ALA A 210 23.88 2.33 15.53
N GLY A 211 23.13 1.28 15.88
CA GLY A 211 23.37 -0.07 15.41
C GLY A 211 22.45 -0.52 14.27
N PRO A 212 22.87 -1.53 13.49
CA PRO A 212 21.99 -2.14 12.51
C PRO A 212 20.86 -2.89 13.27
N GLY A 213 19.62 -2.58 12.93
CA GLY A 213 18.43 -3.09 13.62
C GLY A 213 18.20 -4.61 13.46
N LEU A 214 16.96 -5.06 13.59
CA LEU A 214 16.62 -6.46 13.41
C LEU A 214 16.24 -6.79 11.96
N ASP A 215 16.53 -8.01 11.51
CA ASP A 215 15.83 -8.68 10.41
C ASP A 215 14.82 -9.63 11.06
N ILE A 216 13.55 -9.24 11.10
CA ILE A 216 12.40 -10.01 11.61
C ILE A 216 11.62 -10.56 10.43
N VAL A 217 11.33 -11.86 10.47
CA VAL A 217 10.47 -12.53 9.49
C VAL A 217 9.30 -13.18 10.22
N LEU A 218 8.08 -12.78 9.85
CA LEU A 218 6.84 -13.35 10.35
C LEU A 218 6.22 -14.21 9.26
N ARG A 219 6.34 -15.53 9.38
CA ARG A 219 5.73 -16.47 8.43
C ARG A 219 4.38 -16.93 8.98
N LEU A 220 3.32 -16.60 8.26
CA LEU A 220 1.95 -17.00 8.60
C LEU A 220 1.41 -17.90 7.50
N GLU A 221 0.94 -19.09 7.84
CA GLU A 221 0.38 -20.05 6.89
C GLU A 221 -1.06 -20.39 7.31
N GLY A 222 -1.96 -20.44 6.35
CA GLY A 222 -3.37 -20.74 6.59
C GLY A 222 -4.21 -20.64 5.33
N ALA A 223 -5.48 -21.03 5.44
CA ALA A 223 -6.44 -20.85 4.36
C ALA A 223 -6.93 -19.39 4.39
N PHE A 224 -6.49 -18.60 3.42
CA PHE A 224 -6.84 -17.18 3.28
C PHE A 224 -7.56 -16.97 1.96
N GLU A 225 -8.65 -16.21 1.99
CA GLU A 225 -9.41 -15.87 0.79
C GLU A 225 -8.53 -15.08 -0.18
N ALA A 226 -8.54 -15.50 -1.45
CA ALA A 226 -7.89 -14.80 -2.55
C ALA A 226 -8.84 -14.82 -3.74
N LEU A 227 -9.42 -13.66 -4.05
CA LEU A 227 -10.30 -13.47 -5.19
C LEU A 227 -9.48 -12.82 -6.31
N GLU A 228 -9.08 -13.63 -7.27
CA GLU A 228 -8.49 -13.12 -8.51
C GLU A 228 -9.61 -12.58 -9.40
N MET A 229 -9.56 -11.28 -9.69
CA MET A 229 -10.58 -10.59 -10.49
C MET A 229 -10.08 -10.34 -11.92
N HIS A 230 -9.52 -11.39 -12.53
CA HIS A 230 -9.01 -11.34 -13.90
C HIS A 230 -10.12 -10.94 -14.88
N GLY A 231 -9.80 -10.02 -15.79
CA GLY A 231 -10.74 -9.55 -16.81
C GLY A 231 -11.69 -8.45 -16.33
N PHE A 232 -11.65 -8.07 -15.05
CA PHE A 232 -12.23 -6.81 -14.60
C PHE A 232 -11.28 -5.65 -14.95
N ARG A 233 -11.88 -4.50 -15.29
CA ARG A 233 -11.12 -3.32 -15.69
C ARG A 233 -10.22 -2.86 -14.54
N ASP A 234 -8.94 -2.66 -14.83
CA ASP A 234 -7.89 -2.31 -13.85
C ASP A 234 -7.50 -3.45 -12.87
N ASP A 235 -7.98 -4.70 -13.11
CA ASP A 235 -7.59 -5.96 -12.44
C ASP A 235 -7.40 -5.89 -10.91
N PRO A 236 -8.44 -5.47 -10.15
CA PRO A 236 -8.35 -5.30 -8.71
C PRO A 236 -8.05 -6.61 -7.97
N SER A 237 -7.27 -6.53 -6.89
CA SER A 237 -6.99 -7.67 -5.99
C SER A 237 -7.88 -7.60 -4.75
N VAL A 238 -8.51 -8.71 -4.37
CA VAL A 238 -9.11 -8.90 -3.04
C VAL A 238 -8.49 -10.15 -2.43
N ASP A 239 -7.32 -9.96 -1.80
CA ASP A 239 -6.50 -11.03 -1.25
C ASP A 239 -6.22 -10.81 0.25
N LEU A 240 -6.73 -11.71 1.09
CA LEU A 240 -6.53 -11.62 2.54
C LEU A 240 -5.06 -11.85 2.93
N ALA A 241 -4.30 -12.64 2.17
CA ALA A 241 -2.88 -12.84 2.43
C ALA A 241 -2.08 -11.55 2.18
N GLU A 242 -2.41 -10.78 1.14
CA GLU A 242 -1.88 -9.43 0.93
C GLU A 242 -2.20 -8.53 2.12
N ILE A 243 -3.47 -8.46 2.51
CA ILE A 243 -3.90 -7.64 3.65
C ILE A 243 -3.21 -8.06 4.94
N LEU A 244 -2.96 -9.35 5.16
CA LEU A 244 -2.22 -9.84 6.33
C LEU A 244 -0.72 -9.50 6.27
N HIS A 245 -0.11 -9.36 5.08
CA HIS A 245 1.24 -8.79 4.97
C HIS A 245 1.25 -7.36 5.49
N GLU A 246 0.30 -6.56 5.06
CA GLU A 246 0.17 -5.15 5.46
C GLU A 246 -0.16 -5.00 6.95
N GLU A 247 -1.10 -5.80 7.44
CA GLU A 247 -1.52 -5.87 8.85
C GLU A 247 -0.32 -6.10 9.79
N LEU A 248 0.46 -7.15 9.52
CA LEU A 248 1.60 -7.52 10.35
C LEU A 248 2.75 -6.51 10.25
N HIS A 249 2.97 -5.92 9.08
CA HIS A 249 4.05 -4.94 8.89
C HIS A 249 3.76 -3.65 9.67
N PHE A 250 2.62 -3.02 9.42
CA PHE A 250 2.29 -1.73 10.04
C PHE A 250 1.99 -1.86 11.54
N ALA A 251 1.35 -2.95 11.99
CA ALA A 251 1.22 -3.20 13.42
C ALA A 251 2.60 -3.36 14.09
N GLY A 252 3.55 -3.98 13.41
CA GLY A 252 4.93 -4.06 13.87
C GLY A 252 5.59 -2.69 14.01
N LEU A 253 5.45 -1.80 13.02
CA LEU A 253 5.99 -0.44 13.11
C LEU A 253 5.39 0.32 14.30
N GLU A 254 4.08 0.20 14.51
CA GLU A 254 3.36 0.82 15.62
C GLU A 254 3.83 0.31 16.99
N ILE A 255 4.01 -1.01 17.13
CA ILE A 255 4.55 -1.64 18.35
C ILE A 255 5.97 -1.14 18.65
N PHE A 256 6.83 -1.08 17.63
CA PHE A 256 8.21 -0.59 17.79
C PHE A 256 8.25 0.91 18.11
N ALA A 257 7.44 1.74 17.46
CA ALA A 257 7.31 3.16 17.77
C ALA A 257 6.95 3.38 19.24
N ARG A 258 5.94 2.65 19.74
CA ARG A 258 5.52 2.70 21.15
C ARG A 258 6.65 2.30 22.09
N ALA A 259 7.30 1.16 21.84
CA ALA A 259 8.40 0.68 22.69
C ALA A 259 9.57 1.67 22.73
N PHE A 260 9.79 2.41 21.64
CA PHE A 260 10.87 3.40 21.53
C PHE A 260 10.49 4.76 22.14
N GLY A 261 9.22 4.93 22.58
CA GLY A 261 8.70 6.18 23.14
C GLY A 261 8.41 7.24 22.08
N LEU A 262 8.22 6.84 20.82
CA LEU A 262 7.91 7.74 19.72
C LEU A 262 6.40 8.01 19.63
N ALA A 263 6.05 9.19 19.12
CA ALA A 263 4.66 9.54 18.86
C ALA A 263 4.07 8.65 17.73
N PRO A 264 2.75 8.40 17.73
CA PRO A 264 2.10 7.73 16.61
C PRO A 264 2.39 8.45 15.28
N GLY A 265 2.84 7.70 14.27
CA GLY A 265 3.19 8.24 12.95
C GLY A 265 4.56 8.90 12.85
N ASP A 266 5.40 8.84 13.91
CA ASP A 266 6.76 9.36 13.85
C ASP A 266 7.60 8.62 12.78
N ARG A 267 8.00 9.37 11.74
CA ARG A 267 8.71 8.84 10.57
C ARG A 267 10.22 8.69 10.79
N THR A 268 10.72 9.03 11.98
CA THR A 268 12.13 8.84 12.36
C THR A 268 12.42 7.43 12.88
N LEU A 269 11.37 6.60 13.07
CA LEU A 269 11.48 5.23 13.56
C LEU A 269 12.49 4.39 12.73
N ARG A 270 13.34 3.65 13.44
CA ARG A 270 14.32 2.70 12.89
C ARG A 270 14.13 1.32 13.51
N ALA A 271 13.00 0.68 13.22
CA ALA A 271 12.65 -0.63 13.79
C ALA A 271 13.50 -1.81 13.26
N GLY A 272 14.33 -1.58 12.25
CA GLY A 272 14.84 -2.66 11.40
C GLY A 272 13.77 -3.19 10.44
N ARG A 273 14.05 -4.33 9.83
CA ARG A 273 13.14 -4.95 8.86
C ARG A 273 12.13 -5.86 9.53
N ILE A 274 10.86 -5.49 9.42
CA ILE A 274 9.73 -6.33 9.78
C ILE A 274 9.16 -6.88 8.48
N VAL A 275 9.40 -8.17 8.19
CA VAL A 275 9.07 -8.80 6.90
C VAL A 275 8.03 -9.90 7.08
N PRO A 276 6.74 -9.58 6.87
CA PRO A 276 5.70 -10.59 6.78
C PRO A 276 5.87 -11.48 5.55
N VAL A 277 5.61 -12.77 5.72
CA VAL A 277 5.59 -13.80 4.68
C VAL A 277 4.35 -14.66 4.94
N VAL A 278 3.20 -14.12 4.57
CA VAL A 278 1.93 -14.83 4.55
C VAL A 278 1.89 -15.76 3.33
N VAL A 279 1.57 -17.03 3.56
CA VAL A 279 1.55 -18.08 2.55
C VAL A 279 0.20 -18.80 2.62
N PRO A 280 -0.64 -18.71 1.58
CA PRO A 280 -1.84 -19.52 1.48
C PRO A 280 -1.50 -21.01 1.57
N ALA A 281 -2.25 -21.74 2.39
CA ALA A 281 -2.10 -23.18 2.59
C ALA A 281 -3.49 -23.84 2.67
N SER A 282 -3.53 -25.17 2.50
CA SER A 282 -4.77 -25.93 2.67
C SER A 282 -5.31 -25.81 4.10
N GLY A 283 -6.62 -25.60 4.25
CA GLY A 283 -7.28 -25.40 5.54
C GLY A 283 -7.24 -26.60 6.50
N GLU A 284 -6.77 -27.76 6.04
CA GLU A 284 -6.58 -28.98 6.83
C GLU A 284 -5.53 -28.85 7.94
N ALA A 285 -4.71 -27.79 7.92
CA ALA A 285 -3.61 -27.58 8.85
C ALA A 285 -3.87 -26.48 9.91
N GLY A 286 -5.06 -25.89 10.00
CA GLY A 286 -5.29 -24.72 10.87
C GLY A 286 -4.39 -23.53 10.46
N VAL A 287 -4.03 -22.65 11.40
CA VAL A 287 -3.10 -21.53 11.15
C VAL A 287 -1.75 -21.79 11.80
N ARG A 288 -0.65 -21.60 11.06
CA ARG A 288 0.71 -21.73 11.59
C ARG A 288 1.42 -20.38 11.57
N LEU A 289 2.01 -20.00 12.70
CA LEU A 289 2.87 -18.82 12.80
C LEU A 289 4.29 -19.24 13.17
N ARG A 290 5.26 -18.68 12.46
CA ARG A 290 6.67 -18.75 12.81
C ARG A 290 7.28 -17.36 12.77
N VAL A 291 7.74 -16.86 13.91
CA VAL A 291 8.48 -15.61 14.04
C VAL A 291 9.95 -15.93 14.23
N THR A 292 10.78 -15.35 13.37
CA THR A 292 12.23 -15.48 13.46
C THR A 292 12.88 -14.12 13.43
N ALA A 293 13.93 -13.93 14.22
CA ALA A 293 14.68 -12.69 14.26
C ALA A 293 16.17 -12.97 14.17
N ARG A 294 16.90 -12.01 13.62
CA ARG A 294 18.36 -11.93 13.77
C ARG A 294 18.77 -10.47 13.79
N ARG A 295 19.88 -10.18 14.44
CA ARG A 295 20.54 -8.89 14.27
C ARG A 295 21.08 -8.77 12.85
N GLN A 296 20.87 -7.60 12.28
CA GLN A 296 21.51 -7.25 11.04
C GLN A 296 23.01 -7.20 11.27
N ARG A 297 23.76 -7.64 10.27
CA ARG A 297 25.21 -7.44 10.22
C ARG A 297 25.48 -6.45 9.10
N PRO A 298 26.33 -5.44 9.33
CA PRO A 298 26.90 -4.68 8.24
C PRO A 298 27.50 -5.68 7.26
N ALA A 299 27.13 -5.60 5.98
CA ALA A 299 27.71 -6.51 5.01
C ALA A 299 29.16 -6.08 4.76
N ALA A 300 30.10 -7.03 4.77
CA ALA A 300 31.35 -6.81 4.04
C ALA A 300 30.97 -6.58 2.57
N ALA A 301 31.50 -5.52 1.95
CA ALA A 301 31.23 -5.18 0.55
C ALA A 301 31.51 -6.39 -0.35
N ARG A 302 30.46 -7.14 -0.71
CA ARG A 302 30.53 -8.27 -1.65
C ARG A 302 29.63 -7.95 -2.82
N THR A 303 30.23 -7.36 -3.84
CA THR A 303 29.63 -7.17 -5.15
C THR A 303 29.53 -8.53 -5.85
N ARG A 304 28.46 -9.29 -5.61
CA ARG A 304 28.10 -10.37 -6.54
C ARG A 304 27.60 -9.73 -7.83
N ARG A 305 28.35 -9.89 -8.92
CA ARG A 305 27.91 -9.50 -10.26
C ARG A 305 26.65 -10.29 -10.59
N ALA A 306 25.52 -9.59 -10.69
CA ALA A 306 24.30 -10.18 -11.23
C ALA A 306 24.55 -10.48 -12.73
N PRO A 307 23.98 -11.56 -13.29
CA PRO A 307 24.03 -11.78 -14.73
C PRO A 307 23.46 -10.57 -15.46
N GLY A 308 24.08 -10.22 -16.59
CA GLY A 308 23.64 -9.09 -17.41
C GLY A 308 22.25 -9.38 -17.99
N ALA A 309 21.30 -8.51 -17.71
CA ALA A 309 20.02 -8.45 -18.39
C ALA A 309 20.03 -7.20 -19.28
N ALA A 310 19.51 -7.32 -20.51
CA ALA A 310 19.31 -6.17 -21.36
C ALA A 310 18.19 -5.31 -20.77
N ALA A 311 18.41 -4.00 -20.69
CA ALA A 311 17.34 -3.05 -20.40
C ALA A 311 16.44 -2.93 -21.64
N GLY A 312 15.13 -3.01 -21.45
CA GLY A 312 14.13 -2.85 -22.52
C GLY A 312 12.78 -2.43 -21.94
N PRO A 313 11.84 -1.93 -22.76
CA PRO A 313 10.49 -1.65 -22.30
C PRO A 313 9.88 -2.95 -21.76
N GLY A 314 9.72 -3.00 -20.44
CA GLY A 314 9.23 -4.16 -19.74
C GLY A 314 7.85 -3.87 -19.19
N GLU A 315 6.93 -4.82 -19.34
CA GLU A 315 5.59 -4.80 -18.76
C GLU A 315 5.60 -5.21 -17.27
N ARG A 316 6.74 -5.02 -16.58
CA ARG A 316 6.92 -5.41 -15.18
C ARG A 316 7.96 -4.54 -14.49
N PRO A 317 7.96 -4.50 -13.15
CA PRO A 317 9.03 -3.88 -12.39
C PRO A 317 10.42 -4.39 -12.80
N TRP A 318 11.35 -3.46 -12.98
CA TRP A 318 12.72 -3.76 -13.37
C TRP A 318 13.54 -4.36 -12.23
N THR A 319 14.41 -5.30 -12.59
CA THR A 319 15.42 -5.85 -11.71
C THR A 319 16.55 -4.82 -11.49
N ALA A 320 17.30 -4.96 -10.40
CA ALA A 320 18.48 -4.12 -10.16
C ALA A 320 19.54 -4.22 -11.28
N ALA A 321 19.58 -5.34 -12.00
CA ALA A 321 20.48 -5.51 -13.14
C ALA A 321 20.03 -4.68 -14.35
N GLU A 322 18.72 -4.67 -14.64
CA GLU A 322 18.13 -3.85 -15.72
C GLU A 322 18.28 -2.36 -15.43
N ILE A 323 18.04 -1.91 -14.18
CA ILE A 323 18.25 -0.51 -13.78
C ILE A 323 19.71 -0.11 -13.97
N ARG A 324 20.67 -0.95 -13.55
CA ARG A 324 22.10 -0.68 -13.75
C ARG A 324 22.49 -0.66 -15.22
N ALA A 325 21.96 -1.57 -16.02
CA ALA A 325 22.21 -1.61 -17.46
C ALA A 325 21.67 -0.35 -18.14
N GLY A 326 20.46 0.10 -17.77
CA GLY A 326 19.88 1.34 -18.28
C GLY A 326 20.67 2.58 -17.87
N LEU A 327 21.21 2.63 -16.65
CA LEU A 327 22.13 3.70 -16.23
C LEU A 327 23.44 3.69 -17.04
N GLY A 328 24.01 2.51 -17.30
CA GLY A 328 25.21 2.36 -18.12
C GLY A 328 25.00 2.72 -19.60
N ALA A 329 23.78 2.57 -20.11
CA ALA A 329 23.44 3.03 -21.46
C ALA A 329 23.54 4.55 -21.62
N LEU A 330 23.51 5.32 -20.52
CA LEU A 330 23.72 6.77 -20.53
C LEU A 330 25.21 7.17 -20.62
N ASP A 331 26.15 6.22 -20.47
CA ASP A 331 27.59 6.53 -20.47
C ASP A 331 28.04 7.16 -21.81
N GLY A 332 27.38 6.81 -22.92
CA GLY A 332 27.61 7.42 -24.24
C GLY A 332 27.23 8.90 -24.34
N LEU A 333 26.51 9.45 -23.35
CA LEU A 333 26.12 10.86 -23.26
C LEU A 333 27.08 11.71 -22.42
N GLY A 334 28.18 11.12 -21.90
CA GLY A 334 29.28 11.85 -21.26
C GLY A 334 29.04 12.29 -19.80
N GLY A 335 28.07 11.69 -19.10
CA GLY A 335 27.78 12.03 -17.71
C GLY A 335 28.83 11.52 -16.71
N ALA A 336 29.18 12.33 -15.71
CA ALA A 336 30.06 11.96 -14.61
C ALA A 336 29.34 10.98 -13.67
N ALA A 337 30.02 9.89 -13.28
CA ALA A 337 29.47 8.88 -12.39
C ALA A 337 29.61 9.30 -10.92
N ARG A 338 28.51 9.15 -10.16
CA ARG A 338 28.52 9.23 -8.69
C ARG A 338 28.11 7.89 -8.09
N ARG A 339 28.73 7.52 -6.98
CA ARG A 339 28.45 6.28 -6.26
C ARG A 339 28.42 6.51 -4.76
N GLU A 340 27.42 5.92 -4.13
CA GLU A 340 27.32 5.78 -2.68
C GLU A 340 27.06 4.31 -2.33
N THR A 341 26.97 4.00 -1.04
CA THR A 341 26.74 2.64 -0.55
C THR A 341 25.62 2.61 0.48
N SER A 342 24.66 1.71 0.30
CA SER A 342 23.57 1.50 1.26
C SER A 342 24.06 0.90 2.58
N LEU A 343 23.21 0.89 3.61
CA LEU A 343 23.54 0.27 4.90
C LEU A 343 24.03 -1.20 4.76
N ARG A 344 23.48 -1.98 3.82
CA ARG A 344 23.88 -3.37 3.59
C ARG A 344 24.95 -3.52 2.50
N GLY A 345 25.68 -2.46 2.18
CA GLY A 345 26.83 -2.53 1.28
C GLY A 345 26.46 -2.63 -0.20
N ARG A 346 25.22 -2.30 -0.59
CA ARG A 346 24.81 -2.31 -2.01
C ARG A 346 25.18 -0.98 -2.66
N PRO A 347 25.69 -0.98 -3.90
CA PRO A 347 25.99 0.25 -4.60
C PRO A 347 24.71 1.02 -4.90
N ILE A 348 24.76 2.32 -4.66
CA ILE A 348 23.80 3.32 -5.14
C ILE A 348 24.53 4.08 -6.23
N GLU A 349 23.97 4.13 -7.43
CA GLU A 349 24.66 4.65 -8.62
C GLU A 349 23.83 5.74 -9.28
N GLY A 350 24.51 6.80 -9.74
CA GLY A 350 23.90 7.88 -10.49
C GLY A 350 24.83 8.50 -11.52
N ARG A 351 24.30 9.48 -12.24
CA ARG A 351 25.02 10.25 -13.27
C ARG A 351 24.71 11.73 -13.14
N VAL A 352 25.69 12.57 -13.41
CA VAL A 352 25.55 14.03 -13.54
C VAL A 352 25.99 14.45 -14.94
N PHE A 353 25.11 15.14 -15.64
CA PHE A 353 25.34 15.68 -16.97
C PHE A 353 25.46 17.20 -16.86
N ALA A 354 26.61 17.72 -17.26
CA ALA A 354 26.77 19.15 -17.46
C ALA A 354 25.91 19.59 -18.65
N GLY A 355 25.38 20.80 -18.58
CA GLY A 355 24.53 21.35 -19.63
C GLY A 355 24.04 22.75 -19.30
N ASP A 356 23.07 23.22 -20.08
CA ASP A 356 22.62 24.61 -20.04
C ASP A 356 21.40 24.80 -19.13
N GLY A 357 21.34 25.98 -18.48
CA GLY A 357 20.17 26.48 -17.77
C GLY A 357 19.98 25.93 -16.35
N ALA A 358 18.75 26.03 -15.85
CA ALA A 358 18.39 25.56 -14.51
C ALA A 358 18.48 24.03 -14.41
N GLY A 359 19.08 23.54 -13.32
CA GLY A 359 19.34 22.11 -13.13
C GLY A 359 18.07 21.29 -12.86
N VAL A 360 18.07 20.04 -13.31
CA VAL A 360 17.01 19.06 -13.03
C VAL A 360 17.59 17.79 -12.41
N LEU A 361 17.25 17.53 -11.15
CA LEU A 361 17.56 16.29 -10.47
C LEU A 361 16.39 15.31 -10.65
N VAL A 362 16.66 14.10 -11.11
CA VAL A 362 15.66 13.03 -11.29
C VAL A 362 16.00 11.87 -10.36
N THR A 363 15.15 11.58 -9.38
CA THR A 363 15.35 10.40 -8.52
C THR A 363 14.15 9.48 -8.53
N ALA A 364 14.41 8.20 -8.27
CA ALA A 364 13.39 7.17 -8.17
C ALA A 364 13.86 6.02 -7.26
N GLY A 365 12.91 5.14 -6.93
CA GLY A 365 13.20 3.98 -6.08
C GLY A 365 13.61 4.37 -4.66
N GLN A 366 13.15 5.52 -4.17
CA GLN A 366 13.22 5.88 -2.75
C GLN A 366 12.46 4.83 -1.93
N HIS A 367 11.23 4.55 -2.36
CA HIS A 367 10.45 3.41 -1.91
C HIS A 367 10.54 2.32 -2.96
N ALA A 368 11.03 1.15 -2.57
CA ALA A 368 11.37 0.15 -3.56
C ALA A 368 10.17 -0.66 -4.07
N ASN A 369 9.02 -0.56 -3.40
CA ASN A 369 7.76 -1.16 -3.83
C ASN A 369 6.97 -0.28 -4.82
N GLU A 370 7.51 0.87 -5.23
CA GLU A 370 6.94 1.85 -6.17
C GLU A 370 7.67 1.76 -7.52
N PRO A 371 7.34 0.79 -8.38
CA PRO A 371 8.24 0.28 -9.42
C PRO A 371 8.28 1.07 -10.74
N SER A 372 7.35 2.01 -10.98
CA SER A 372 7.29 2.75 -12.25
C SER A 372 8.36 3.85 -12.34
N GLY A 373 8.85 4.34 -11.20
CA GLY A 373 9.84 5.41 -11.12
C GLY A 373 11.20 5.07 -11.76
N PRO A 374 11.87 3.96 -11.42
CA PRO A 374 13.21 3.65 -11.94
C PRO A 374 13.35 3.65 -13.47
N PRO A 375 12.49 2.97 -14.27
CA PRO A 375 12.57 3.07 -15.73
C PRO A 375 12.24 4.48 -16.24
N ALA A 376 11.28 5.18 -15.62
CA ALA A 376 10.92 6.54 -16.01
C ALA A 376 12.06 7.54 -15.76
N ALA A 377 12.77 7.41 -14.64
CA ALA A 377 13.92 8.26 -14.29
C ALA A 377 15.02 8.17 -15.36
N LEU A 378 15.32 6.95 -15.82
CA LEU A 378 16.30 6.72 -16.87
C LEU A 378 15.87 7.32 -18.22
N ALA A 379 14.59 7.17 -18.58
CA ALA A 379 14.05 7.75 -19.81
C ALA A 379 14.04 9.29 -19.79
N ILE A 380 13.65 9.89 -18.67
CA ILE A 380 13.69 11.35 -18.47
C ILE A 380 15.14 11.85 -18.57
N ALA A 381 16.08 11.20 -17.86
CA ALA A 381 17.49 11.58 -17.88
C ALA A 381 18.11 11.48 -19.28
N ALA A 382 17.82 10.40 -20.02
CA ALA A 382 18.29 10.23 -21.40
C ALA A 382 17.80 11.37 -22.30
N ALA A 383 16.52 11.74 -22.21
CA ALA A 383 15.96 12.83 -22.99
C ALA A 383 16.56 14.19 -22.61
N LEU A 384 16.69 14.49 -21.31
CA LEU A 384 17.29 15.75 -20.83
C LEU A 384 18.77 15.87 -21.21
N ALA A 385 19.54 14.80 -21.07
CA ALA A 385 20.95 14.79 -21.49
C ALA A 385 21.08 14.95 -23.02
N GLY A 386 20.20 14.34 -23.82
CA GLY A 386 20.13 14.55 -25.27
C GLY A 386 19.78 16.00 -25.65
N GLU A 387 18.98 16.68 -24.84
CA GLU A 387 18.67 18.12 -24.95
C GLU A 387 19.80 19.03 -24.40
N ARG A 388 20.95 18.47 -23.99
CA ARG A 388 22.05 19.19 -23.34
C ARG A 388 21.63 19.96 -22.09
N ALA A 389 20.63 19.47 -21.37
CA ALA A 389 20.20 20.05 -20.11
C ALA A 389 21.16 19.70 -18.98
N ALA A 390 21.43 20.66 -18.07
CA ALA A 390 22.03 20.35 -16.79
C ALA A 390 21.11 19.41 -15.99
N CYS A 391 21.48 18.15 -15.84
CA CYS A 391 20.64 17.18 -15.15
C CYS A 391 21.44 16.09 -14.42
N ALA A 392 20.83 15.51 -13.39
CA ALA A 392 21.39 14.39 -12.66
C ALA A 392 20.33 13.33 -12.42
N VAL A 393 20.74 12.08 -12.32
CA VAL A 393 19.83 10.95 -12.13
C VAL A 393 20.34 9.96 -11.09
N CYS A 394 19.45 9.54 -10.20
CA CYS A 394 19.61 8.36 -9.35
C CYS A 394 18.34 7.48 -9.48
N PRO A 395 18.35 6.44 -10.32
CA PRO A 395 17.14 5.67 -10.63
C PRO A 395 16.73 4.69 -9.52
N MET A 396 17.59 4.46 -8.52
CA MET A 396 17.32 3.54 -7.41
C MET A 396 18.06 3.99 -6.15
N GLU A 397 17.39 4.78 -5.31
CA GLU A 397 17.96 5.29 -4.06
C GLU A 397 18.00 4.25 -2.92
N ASN A 398 17.05 3.29 -2.90
CA ASN A 398 16.94 2.25 -1.88
C ASN A 398 17.21 0.83 -2.45
N PRO A 399 18.48 0.49 -2.79
CA PRO A 399 18.82 -0.83 -3.36
C PRO A 399 18.60 -1.99 -2.37
N ASP A 400 18.59 -1.70 -1.07
CA ASP A 400 18.31 -2.68 -0.04
C ASP A 400 16.84 -3.07 -0.02
N GLY A 401 15.94 -2.07 -0.06
CA GLY A 401 14.51 -2.26 -0.26
C GLY A 401 14.24 -2.99 -1.56
N HIS A 402 14.92 -2.61 -2.65
CA HIS A 402 14.74 -3.25 -3.97
C HIS A 402 15.07 -4.74 -3.96
N ALA A 403 16.12 -5.14 -3.24
CA ALA A 403 16.46 -6.54 -3.06
C ALA A 403 15.41 -7.32 -2.24
N LEU A 404 14.76 -6.66 -1.27
CA LEU A 404 13.66 -7.24 -0.51
C LEU A 404 12.40 -7.36 -1.38
N TYR A 405 12.04 -6.28 -2.09
CA TYR A 405 10.91 -6.25 -3.03
C TYR A 405 11.01 -7.37 -4.07
N ALA A 406 12.18 -7.54 -4.70
CA ALA A 406 12.42 -8.62 -5.66
C ALA A 406 12.26 -10.02 -5.04
N ARG A 407 12.53 -10.19 -3.74
CA ARG A 407 12.30 -11.46 -3.03
C ARG A 407 10.81 -11.68 -2.76
N LEU A 408 10.10 -10.66 -2.29
CA LEU A 408 8.69 -10.77 -1.95
C LEU A 408 7.82 -10.99 -3.19
N ARG A 409 8.14 -10.32 -4.31
CA ARG A 409 7.45 -10.54 -5.59
C ARG A 409 7.58 -11.95 -6.16
N ARG A 410 8.64 -12.68 -5.85
CA ARG A 410 8.73 -14.11 -6.23
C ARG A 410 7.74 -14.99 -5.47
N LEU A 411 7.24 -14.52 -4.33
CA LEU A 411 6.25 -15.24 -3.53
C LEU A 411 4.84 -14.81 -3.93
N ALA A 412 4.62 -13.51 -4.08
CA ALA A 412 3.32 -12.95 -4.46
C ALA A 412 3.56 -11.70 -5.33
N PRO A 413 3.56 -11.80 -6.67
CA PRO A 413 3.94 -10.68 -7.55
C PRO A 413 2.94 -9.52 -7.52
N ARG A 414 1.67 -9.81 -7.16
CA ARG A 414 0.53 -8.88 -7.16
C ARG A 414 0.19 -8.29 -5.79
N HIS A 415 1.12 -8.33 -4.83
CA HIS A 415 0.92 -7.75 -3.50
C HIS A 415 1.69 -6.42 -3.35
N MET A 416 1.16 -5.47 -2.57
CA MET A 416 1.73 -4.12 -2.35
C MET A 416 3.17 -4.15 -1.80
N HIS A 417 3.46 -5.08 -0.88
CA HIS A 417 4.80 -5.25 -0.27
C HIS A 417 5.35 -3.99 0.40
N HIS A 418 4.56 -3.27 1.21
CA HIS A 418 5.07 -2.09 1.92
C HIS A 418 6.25 -2.38 2.85
N ALA A 419 6.43 -3.65 3.26
CA ALA A 419 7.65 -4.08 3.96
C ALA A 419 8.96 -3.77 3.18
N ALA A 420 8.89 -3.60 1.86
CA ALA A 420 10.01 -3.22 1.01
C ALA A 420 10.09 -1.71 0.69
N ARG A 421 9.09 -0.91 1.10
CA ARG A 421 9.10 0.56 1.02
C ARG A 421 10.32 1.13 1.74
N TYR A 422 10.57 0.61 2.94
CA TYR A 422 11.57 1.13 3.87
C TYR A 422 12.99 0.66 3.57
N THR A 423 13.97 1.40 4.09
CA THR A 423 15.39 1.06 3.98
C THR A 423 15.76 -0.16 4.84
N ALA A 424 17.02 -0.58 4.84
CA ALA A 424 17.46 -1.66 5.72
C ALA A 424 17.27 -1.36 7.22
N LEU A 425 17.22 -0.08 7.62
CA LEU A 425 16.93 0.33 8.99
C LEU A 425 15.44 0.26 9.34
N GLY A 426 14.56 -0.07 8.39
CA GLY A 426 13.11 0.06 8.59
C GLY A 426 12.62 1.50 8.64
N ALA A 427 13.46 2.45 8.21
CA ALA A 427 13.16 3.87 8.19
C ALA A 427 12.81 4.34 6.79
N ASP A 428 11.96 5.36 6.73
CA ASP A 428 11.68 6.09 5.50
C ASP A 428 12.95 6.87 5.11
N LEU A 429 13.39 6.71 3.87
CA LEU A 429 14.64 7.28 3.37
C LEU A 429 14.68 8.80 3.56
N THR A 430 13.55 9.48 3.40
CA THR A 430 13.43 10.95 3.57
C THR A 430 13.89 11.43 4.95
N HIS A 431 13.71 10.58 5.97
CA HIS A 431 13.98 10.88 7.37
C HIS A 431 15.29 10.24 7.88
N LEU A 432 16.07 9.63 6.98
CA LEU A 432 17.43 9.23 7.30
C LEU A 432 18.32 10.47 7.53
N PRO A 433 19.37 10.33 8.34
CA PRO A 433 20.31 11.42 8.54
C PRO A 433 21.08 11.70 7.24
N PRO A 434 21.53 12.95 6.99
CA PRO A 434 22.20 13.33 5.74
C PRO A 434 23.40 12.45 5.34
N GLN A 435 24.15 11.97 6.33
CA GLN A 435 25.32 11.11 6.14
C GLN A 435 25.00 9.64 5.82
N ALA A 436 23.73 9.24 5.81
CA ALA A 436 23.35 7.90 5.35
C ALA A 436 23.56 7.81 3.84
N GLY A 437 24.23 6.78 3.34
CA GLY A 437 24.61 6.68 1.92
C GLY A 437 23.44 6.83 0.94
N GLU A 438 22.26 6.33 1.30
CA GLU A 438 21.02 6.53 0.55
C GLU A 438 20.66 8.02 0.37
N ARG A 439 20.75 8.83 1.44
CA ARG A 439 20.42 10.27 1.41
C ARG A 439 21.58 11.10 0.87
N ALA A 440 22.81 10.74 1.21
CA ALA A 440 24.03 11.38 0.72
C ALA A 440 24.11 11.36 -0.82
N MET A 441 23.59 10.30 -1.47
CA MET A 441 23.52 10.23 -2.93
C MET A 441 22.70 11.39 -3.49
N ARG A 442 21.47 11.57 -3.01
CA ARG A 442 20.56 12.63 -3.46
C ARG A 442 21.14 14.00 -3.19
N ASP A 443 21.57 14.25 -1.96
CA ASP A 443 22.07 15.55 -1.52
C ASP A 443 23.34 15.93 -2.31
N GLY A 444 24.22 14.95 -2.55
CA GLY A 444 25.42 15.13 -3.36
C GLY A 444 25.14 15.45 -4.82
N LEU A 445 24.20 14.75 -5.47
CA LEU A 445 23.78 15.08 -6.84
C LEU A 445 23.14 16.47 -6.93
N ALA A 446 22.31 16.83 -5.96
CA ALA A 446 21.69 18.16 -5.90
C ALA A 446 22.75 19.27 -5.77
N ALA A 447 23.73 19.08 -4.89
CA ALA A 447 24.82 20.03 -4.67
C ALA A 447 25.73 20.17 -5.91
N GLU A 448 26.07 19.06 -6.58
CA GLU A 448 26.86 19.10 -7.82
C GLU A 448 26.12 19.86 -8.93
N LEU A 449 24.81 19.64 -9.09
CA LEU A 449 24.01 20.38 -10.06
C LEU A 449 23.89 21.86 -9.74
N ALA A 450 23.64 22.20 -8.47
CA ALA A 450 23.53 23.59 -8.05
C ALA A 450 24.85 24.35 -8.28
N GLY A 451 25.98 23.77 -7.89
CA GLY A 451 27.30 24.37 -8.10
C GLY A 451 27.65 24.56 -9.57
N ALA A 452 27.37 23.57 -10.43
CA ALA A 452 27.54 23.73 -11.87
C ALA A 452 26.63 24.85 -12.43
N GLY A 453 25.38 24.91 -11.98
CA GLY A 453 24.42 25.94 -12.38
C GLY A 453 24.82 27.35 -11.93
N GLU A 454 25.36 27.53 -10.73
CA GLU A 454 25.82 28.85 -10.23
C GLU A 454 26.92 29.43 -11.13
N THR A 455 27.88 28.61 -11.56
CA THR A 455 28.93 29.04 -12.49
C THR A 455 28.40 29.44 -13.87
N ALA A 456 27.22 28.95 -14.25
CA ALA A 456 26.55 29.22 -15.51
C ALA A 456 25.36 30.21 -15.41
N GLY A 457 25.16 30.86 -14.25
CA GLY A 457 24.07 31.83 -14.03
C GLY A 457 22.67 31.23 -13.78
N GLY A 458 22.60 29.94 -13.42
CA GLY A 458 21.37 29.14 -13.32
C GLY A 458 21.32 28.14 -12.15
N GLY A 459 21.83 28.48 -10.95
CA GLY A 459 21.92 27.59 -9.78
C GLY A 459 20.60 27.06 -9.19
N ALA A 460 19.44 27.34 -9.80
CA ALA A 460 18.16 26.83 -9.34
C ALA A 460 17.94 25.38 -9.79
N VAL A 461 17.52 24.51 -8.87
CA VAL A 461 17.34 23.07 -9.13
C VAL A 461 15.88 22.66 -8.90
N LEU A 462 15.30 21.97 -9.89
CA LEU A 462 14.06 21.20 -9.74
C LEU A 462 14.40 19.74 -9.47
N HIS A 463 13.89 19.19 -8.37
CA HIS A 463 13.94 17.77 -8.08
C HIS A 463 12.63 17.08 -8.51
N LEU A 464 12.71 16.27 -9.55
CA LEU A 464 11.68 15.31 -9.93
C LEU A 464 11.87 14.03 -9.10
N SER A 465 11.04 13.86 -8.07
CA SER A 465 11.04 12.68 -7.20
C SER A 465 9.93 11.73 -7.66
N LEU A 466 10.30 10.65 -8.35
CA LEU A 466 9.33 9.74 -8.94
C LEU A 466 8.91 8.67 -7.95
N HIS A 467 7.63 8.67 -7.60
CA HIS A 467 7.00 7.82 -6.60
C HIS A 467 5.80 7.06 -7.15
N GLY A 468 5.31 6.15 -6.31
CA GLY A 468 4.13 5.36 -6.54
C GLY A 468 3.33 5.16 -5.25
N TYR A 469 2.17 4.54 -5.36
CA TYR A 469 1.30 4.26 -4.23
C TYR A 469 0.34 3.10 -4.58
N PRO A 470 -0.44 2.59 -3.60
CA PRO A 470 -1.34 1.46 -3.81
C PRO A 470 -2.21 1.59 -5.07
N ALA A 471 -2.18 0.59 -5.96
CA ALA A 471 -3.00 0.57 -7.16
C ALA A 471 -4.45 0.13 -6.90
N HIS A 472 -4.72 -0.41 -5.72
CA HIS A 472 -6.02 -0.86 -5.25
C HIS A 472 -6.20 -0.57 -3.76
N GLU A 473 -7.34 -1.02 -3.20
CA GLU A 473 -7.68 -0.76 -1.81
C GLU A 473 -6.61 -1.28 -0.83
N TRP A 474 -6.13 -0.37 0.01
CA TRP A 474 -5.22 -0.66 1.12
C TRP A 474 -5.93 -0.52 2.46
N ILE A 475 -6.08 -1.64 3.18
CA ILE A 475 -6.84 -1.75 4.44
C ILE A 475 -6.12 -2.58 5.50
N ARG A 476 -6.54 -2.43 6.76
CA ARG A 476 -6.05 -3.18 7.94
C ARG A 476 -7.21 -3.67 8.82
N PRO A 477 -7.93 -4.74 8.43
CA PRO A 477 -9.16 -5.16 9.09
C PRO A 477 -9.00 -5.50 10.59
N PHE A 478 -7.82 -5.88 11.07
CA PHE A 478 -7.65 -6.31 12.47
C PHE A 478 -7.16 -5.22 13.41
N THR A 479 -6.54 -4.16 12.89
CA THR A 479 -5.92 -3.11 13.70
C THR A 479 -6.43 -1.70 13.38
N GLY A 480 -7.53 -1.61 12.63
CA GLY A 480 -8.21 -0.38 12.23
C GLY A 480 -8.38 -0.36 10.72
N TYR A 481 -9.62 -0.55 10.25
CA TYR A 481 -9.91 -0.84 8.83
C TYR A 481 -9.20 0.08 7.84
N LEU A 482 -9.28 1.39 8.07
CA LEU A 482 -8.49 2.37 7.32
C LEU A 482 -7.10 2.49 7.95
N PRO A 483 -6.02 2.44 7.14
CA PRO A 483 -4.66 2.50 7.65
C PRO A 483 -4.41 3.87 8.29
N ARG A 484 -4.21 3.89 9.61
CA ARG A 484 -3.99 5.11 10.39
C ARG A 484 -2.86 5.97 9.83
N GLY A 485 -3.10 7.25 9.63
CA GLY A 485 -2.15 8.21 9.07
C GLY A 485 -1.99 8.13 7.55
N PHE A 486 -2.67 7.17 6.91
CA PHE A 486 -2.66 6.95 5.47
C PHE A 486 -4.08 6.76 4.92
N GLU A 487 -5.11 7.18 5.65
CA GLU A 487 -6.51 6.99 5.27
C GLU A 487 -6.80 7.62 3.89
N GLY A 488 -6.20 8.78 3.61
CA GLY A 488 -6.27 9.45 2.32
C GLY A 488 -5.57 8.72 1.16
N TRP A 489 -4.73 7.72 1.44
CA TRP A 489 -4.02 6.91 0.44
C TRP A 489 -4.58 5.49 0.33
N SER A 490 -5.66 5.18 1.06
CA SER A 490 -6.25 3.84 1.11
C SER A 490 -6.98 3.42 -0.19
N LEU A 491 -7.19 4.36 -1.12
CA LEU A 491 -7.78 4.11 -2.43
C LEU A 491 -7.03 4.86 -3.54
N PRO A 492 -6.95 4.27 -4.74
CA PRO A 492 -6.31 4.88 -5.89
C PRO A 492 -7.11 6.07 -6.43
N ARG A 493 -6.41 7.08 -6.95
CA ARG A 493 -6.96 8.41 -7.35
C ARG A 493 -6.30 9.00 -8.61
N GLY A 494 -5.80 8.12 -9.48
CA GLY A 494 -5.06 8.43 -10.70
C GLY A 494 -3.64 8.90 -10.44
N MET A 495 -2.98 9.42 -11.48
CA MET A 495 -1.72 10.15 -11.32
C MET A 495 -1.96 11.39 -10.42
N HIS A 496 -1.13 11.53 -9.38
CA HIS A 496 -1.18 12.64 -8.44
C HIS A 496 0.16 13.39 -8.39
N LEU A 497 0.13 14.72 -8.23
CA LEU A 497 1.32 15.57 -8.24
C LEU A 497 1.44 16.38 -6.96
N ILE A 498 2.55 16.27 -6.25
CA ILE A 498 2.81 17.05 -5.02
C ILE A 498 4.00 17.98 -5.27
N LEU A 499 3.75 19.29 -5.19
CA LEU A 499 4.77 20.32 -5.36
C LEU A 499 5.19 20.89 -4.01
N ARG A 500 6.49 20.85 -3.71
CA ARG A 500 7.11 21.57 -2.59
C ARG A 500 8.11 22.57 -3.16
N TYR A 501 8.08 23.82 -2.73
CA TYR A 501 8.95 24.85 -3.31
C TYR A 501 9.34 25.92 -2.31
N ARG A 502 10.51 26.53 -2.51
CA ARG A 502 10.93 27.73 -1.78
C ARG A 502 10.22 28.95 -2.35
N ALA A 503 9.93 29.95 -1.54
CA ALA A 503 9.11 31.10 -1.93
C ALA A 503 9.64 31.80 -3.20
N GLU A 504 10.96 31.95 -3.31
CA GLU A 504 11.65 32.55 -4.46
C GLU A 504 11.50 31.75 -5.77
N ALA A 505 11.11 30.48 -5.70
CA ALA A 505 10.94 29.61 -6.85
C ALA A 505 9.47 29.49 -7.31
N GLU A 506 8.52 30.17 -6.66
CA GLU A 506 7.08 29.97 -6.85
C GLU A 506 6.63 29.98 -8.31
N GLY A 507 7.02 31.03 -9.06
CA GLY A 507 6.62 31.18 -10.46
C GLY A 507 7.07 30.00 -11.33
N ARG A 508 8.34 29.61 -11.21
CA ARG A 508 8.90 28.45 -11.95
C ARG A 508 8.28 27.13 -11.50
N ALA A 509 8.10 26.96 -10.20
CA ALA A 509 7.58 25.74 -9.59
C ALA A 509 6.13 25.48 -10.00
N ARG A 510 5.28 26.52 -9.96
CA ARG A 510 3.88 26.41 -10.40
C ARG A 510 3.76 26.20 -11.91
N ALA A 511 4.64 26.80 -12.72
CA ALA A 511 4.69 26.54 -14.16
C ALA A 511 5.04 25.06 -14.44
N ALA A 512 6.00 24.49 -13.70
CA ALA A 512 6.35 23.07 -13.81
C ALA A 512 5.18 22.15 -13.44
N LEU A 513 4.47 22.43 -12.33
CA LEU A 513 3.28 21.68 -11.91
C LEU A 513 2.16 21.74 -12.97
N ALA A 514 1.88 22.94 -13.50
CA ALA A 514 0.85 23.13 -14.52
C ALA A 514 1.19 22.37 -15.82
N ALA A 515 2.45 22.41 -16.25
CA ALA A 515 2.91 21.69 -17.43
C ALA A 515 2.81 20.16 -17.27
N ALA A 516 3.20 19.63 -16.10
CA ALA A 516 3.05 18.21 -15.80
C ALA A 516 1.58 17.77 -15.81
N ALA A 517 0.70 18.53 -15.15
CA ALA A 517 -0.73 18.23 -15.13
C ALA A 517 -1.35 18.30 -16.53
N ALA A 518 -0.97 19.29 -17.34
CA ALA A 518 -1.44 19.43 -18.72
C ALA A 518 -0.97 18.26 -19.61
N ALA A 519 0.26 17.80 -19.45
CA ALA A 519 0.77 16.65 -20.20
C ALA A 519 -0.02 15.38 -19.88
N LEU A 520 -0.29 15.11 -18.60
CA LEU A 520 -1.10 13.97 -18.18
C LEU A 520 -2.55 14.06 -18.67
N ALA A 521 -3.15 15.25 -18.63
CA ALA A 521 -4.50 15.48 -19.13
C ALA A 521 -4.62 15.36 -20.66
N GLY A 522 -3.52 15.62 -21.38
CA GLY A 522 -3.46 15.56 -22.84
C GLY A 522 -3.37 14.14 -23.42
N ASP A 523 -2.98 13.13 -22.63
CA ASP A 523 -2.97 11.72 -23.04
C ASP A 523 -4.33 11.08 -22.72
N GLY A 524 -5.06 10.67 -23.76
CA GLY A 524 -6.41 10.14 -23.61
C GLY A 524 -6.50 8.83 -22.80
N GLU A 525 -5.46 7.99 -22.82
CA GLU A 525 -5.43 6.76 -22.04
C GLU A 525 -5.25 7.07 -20.56
N ILE A 526 -4.29 7.94 -20.21
CA ILE A 526 -4.01 8.38 -18.84
C ILE A 526 -5.19 9.18 -18.27
N ALA A 527 -5.77 10.10 -19.04
CA ALA A 527 -6.92 10.88 -18.61
C ALA A 527 -8.15 9.98 -18.32
N ALA A 528 -8.40 8.98 -19.18
CA ALA A 528 -9.46 8.01 -18.96
C ALA A 528 -9.19 7.12 -17.74
N PHE A 529 -7.93 6.75 -17.50
CA PHE A 529 -7.52 6.01 -16.31
C PHE A 529 -7.76 6.81 -15.02
N ASN A 530 -7.30 8.07 -14.97
CA ASN A 530 -7.53 8.95 -13.84
C ASN A 530 -9.03 9.16 -13.56
N ALA A 531 -9.83 9.39 -14.59
CA ALA A 531 -11.28 9.59 -14.43
C ALA A 531 -11.95 8.40 -13.75
N ARG A 532 -11.61 7.16 -14.14
CA ARG A 532 -12.16 5.94 -13.51
C ARG A 532 -11.81 5.82 -12.04
N GLN A 533 -10.55 6.09 -11.69
CA GLN A 533 -10.13 6.01 -10.28
C GLN A 533 -10.78 7.11 -9.44
N LEU A 534 -10.97 8.31 -9.99
CA LEU A 534 -11.71 9.38 -9.33
C LEU A 534 -13.20 9.03 -9.14
N ASP A 535 -13.84 8.37 -10.11
CA ASP A 535 -15.22 7.88 -9.97
C ASP A 535 -15.33 6.84 -8.85
N ALA A 536 -14.39 5.90 -8.77
CA ALA A 536 -14.33 4.92 -7.70
C ALA A 536 -14.07 5.58 -6.33
N LEU A 537 -13.16 6.55 -6.27
CA LEU A 537 -12.88 7.31 -5.06
C LEU A 537 -14.11 8.10 -4.59
N ALA A 538 -14.84 8.76 -5.49
CA ALA A 538 -16.04 9.51 -5.15
C ALA A 538 -17.14 8.62 -4.56
N LEU A 539 -17.18 7.34 -4.97
CA LEU A 539 -18.15 6.36 -4.49
C LEU A 539 -17.75 5.77 -3.12
N HIS A 540 -16.48 5.48 -2.92
CA HIS A 540 -15.98 4.73 -1.75
C HIS A 540 -15.35 5.62 -0.67
N ALA A 541 -14.97 6.85 -0.99
CA ALA A 541 -14.40 7.84 -0.08
C ALA A 541 -14.81 9.27 -0.51
N PRO A 542 -16.12 9.61 -0.47
CA PRO A 542 -16.64 10.87 -1.00
C PRO A 542 -15.99 12.12 -0.38
N GLU A 543 -15.67 12.09 0.91
CA GLU A 543 -14.97 13.19 1.59
C GLU A 543 -13.55 13.39 1.05
N ALA A 544 -12.82 12.29 0.82
CA ALA A 544 -11.47 12.32 0.27
C ALA A 544 -11.45 12.74 -1.21
N ALA A 545 -12.51 12.44 -1.96
CA ALA A 545 -12.69 12.93 -3.32
C ALA A 545 -13.00 14.44 -3.34
N ALA A 546 -13.84 14.91 -2.43
CA ALA A 546 -14.23 16.32 -2.33
C ALA A 546 -13.05 17.22 -1.90
N ALA A 547 -12.20 16.74 -1.00
CA ALA A 547 -11.03 17.48 -0.50
C ALA A 547 -9.88 17.60 -1.51
N GLN A 548 -9.90 16.86 -2.61
CA GLN A 548 -8.78 16.78 -3.54
C GLN A 548 -8.75 17.98 -4.51
N ALA A 549 -7.72 18.83 -4.36
CA ALA A 549 -7.41 19.86 -5.34
C ALA A 549 -6.96 19.23 -6.67
N ARG A 550 -7.31 19.86 -7.80
CA ARG A 550 -7.11 19.29 -9.14
C ARG A 550 -6.74 20.36 -10.18
N ILE A 551 -5.98 19.95 -11.19
CA ILE A 551 -5.81 20.65 -12.47
C ILE A 551 -6.33 19.69 -13.55
N GLY A 552 -7.53 19.97 -14.07
CA GLY A 552 -8.23 19.03 -14.95
C GLY A 552 -8.49 17.68 -14.25
N PRO A 553 -8.19 16.52 -14.88
CA PRO A 553 -8.35 15.19 -14.28
C PRO A 553 -7.18 14.77 -13.38
N VAL A 554 -6.24 15.67 -13.06
CA VAL A 554 -5.04 15.35 -12.28
C VAL A 554 -5.16 15.94 -10.89
N GLY A 555 -5.04 15.10 -9.86
CA GLY A 555 -4.98 15.58 -8.48
C GLY A 555 -3.65 16.27 -8.19
N VAL A 556 -3.69 17.37 -7.46
CA VAL A 556 -2.50 18.16 -7.11
C VAL A 556 -2.50 18.58 -5.64
N ALA A 557 -1.31 18.74 -5.08
CA ALA A 557 -1.07 19.47 -3.83
C ALA A 557 0.16 20.37 -4.01
N ALA A 558 0.14 21.55 -3.41
CA ALA A 558 1.27 22.48 -3.48
C ALA A 558 1.49 23.17 -2.14
N SER A 559 2.74 23.22 -1.69
CA SER A 559 3.11 23.84 -0.41
C SER A 559 4.46 24.56 -0.49
N VAL A 560 4.54 25.73 0.15
CA VAL A 560 5.81 26.45 0.34
C VAL A 560 6.60 25.80 1.48
N VAL A 561 7.90 25.57 1.28
CA VAL A 561 8.82 24.97 2.25
C VAL A 561 10.11 25.78 2.28
N ALA A 562 10.43 26.40 3.42
CA ALA A 562 11.59 27.28 3.55
C ALA A 562 12.93 26.52 3.42
N ASP A 563 13.08 25.41 4.15
CA ASP A 563 14.34 24.66 4.26
C ASP A 563 14.46 23.52 3.24
N LEU A 564 13.92 23.72 2.03
CA LEU A 564 14.06 22.73 0.96
C LEU A 564 15.51 22.73 0.43
N PRO A 565 16.18 21.57 0.29
CA PRO A 565 17.58 21.50 -0.16
C PRO A 565 17.76 21.86 -1.64
N VAL A 566 16.66 21.98 -2.37
CA VAL A 566 16.57 22.40 -3.78
C VAL A 566 15.58 23.56 -3.91
N SER A 567 15.53 24.20 -5.07
CA SER A 567 14.60 25.33 -5.29
C SER A 567 13.14 24.87 -5.33
N ALA A 568 12.88 23.73 -5.97
CA ALA A 568 11.58 23.09 -6.00
C ALA A 568 11.71 21.57 -6.10
N MET A 569 10.72 20.85 -5.59
CA MET A 569 10.57 19.42 -5.69
C MET A 569 9.16 19.11 -6.20
N LEU A 570 9.07 18.43 -7.34
CA LEU A 570 7.83 17.87 -7.86
C LEU A 570 7.87 16.36 -7.64
N ILE A 571 6.99 15.88 -6.78
CA ILE A 571 6.77 14.47 -6.51
C ILE A 571 5.65 14.01 -7.42
N THR A 572 5.89 12.95 -8.19
CA THR A 572 4.86 12.29 -8.99
C THR A 572 4.44 11.00 -8.31
N GLU A 573 3.14 10.75 -8.18
CA GLU A 573 2.59 9.59 -7.49
C GLU A 573 1.75 8.79 -8.49
N ALA A 574 2.25 7.60 -8.86
CA ALA A 574 1.55 6.66 -9.74
C ALA A 574 0.91 5.51 -8.94
N PRO A 575 -0.34 5.12 -9.20
CA PRO A 575 -0.95 3.94 -8.58
C PRO A 575 -0.36 2.66 -9.22
N ASP A 576 0.90 2.35 -8.90
CA ASP A 576 1.74 1.38 -9.61
C ASP A 576 2.11 0.14 -8.80
N GLU A 577 1.83 0.15 -7.50
CA GLU A 577 2.03 -1.00 -6.64
C GLU A 577 1.18 -2.15 -7.19
N THR A 578 1.78 -3.32 -7.44
CA THR A 578 1.13 -4.54 -7.97
C THR A 578 0.81 -4.57 -9.48
N VAL A 579 1.02 -3.46 -10.20
CA VAL A 579 0.67 -3.36 -11.62
C VAL A 579 1.73 -3.99 -12.53
N GLU A 580 1.29 -4.81 -13.47
CA GLU A 580 2.08 -5.40 -14.55
C GLU A 580 1.37 -5.19 -15.91
N GLY A 581 1.92 -5.72 -17.00
CA GLY A 581 1.31 -5.66 -18.32
C GLY A 581 1.33 -4.26 -18.94
N PRO A 582 0.36 -3.98 -19.84
CA PRO A 582 0.17 -2.67 -20.44
C PRO A 582 -0.05 -1.54 -19.42
N GLY A 583 -0.70 -1.83 -18.28
CA GLY A 583 -0.91 -0.86 -17.21
C GLY A 583 0.40 -0.33 -16.63
N PHE A 584 1.39 -1.21 -16.42
CA PHE A 584 2.71 -0.80 -15.95
C PHE A 584 3.40 0.10 -16.97
N THR A 585 3.36 -0.27 -18.25
CA THR A 585 3.91 0.54 -19.36
C THR A 585 3.26 1.93 -19.44
N MET A 586 1.93 2.01 -19.28
CA MET A 586 1.19 3.27 -19.23
C MET A 586 1.65 4.15 -18.06
N LEU A 587 1.82 3.59 -16.86
CA LEU A 587 2.26 4.33 -15.68
C LEU A 587 3.71 4.83 -15.83
N VAL A 588 4.61 4.01 -16.37
CA VAL A 588 5.98 4.46 -16.73
C VAL A 588 5.91 5.63 -17.74
N ARG A 589 5.05 5.53 -18.76
CA ARG A 589 4.85 6.61 -19.73
C ARG A 589 4.32 7.88 -19.07
N ALA A 590 3.35 7.76 -18.16
CA ALA A 590 2.79 8.88 -17.41
C ALA A 590 3.84 9.63 -16.60
N GLN A 591 4.71 8.90 -15.89
CA GLN A 591 5.85 9.45 -15.14
C GLN A 591 6.80 10.23 -16.07
N VAL A 592 7.18 9.64 -17.21
CA VAL A 592 8.05 10.28 -18.21
C VAL A 592 7.43 11.56 -18.76
N MET A 593 6.15 11.51 -19.14
CA MET A 593 5.43 12.66 -19.68
C MET A 593 5.34 13.82 -18.69
N ALA A 594 4.93 13.55 -17.46
CA ALA A 594 4.83 14.54 -16.40
C ALA A 594 6.21 15.14 -16.07
N GLY A 595 7.23 14.29 -15.91
CA GLY A 595 8.59 14.69 -15.58
C GLY A 595 9.22 15.57 -16.67
N LEU A 596 9.13 15.18 -17.95
CA LEU A 596 9.69 15.97 -19.05
C LEU A 596 8.96 17.30 -19.23
N ALA A 597 7.63 17.32 -19.10
CA ALA A 597 6.87 18.57 -19.19
C ALA A 597 7.25 19.54 -18.07
N ALA A 598 7.35 19.05 -16.83
CA ALA A 598 7.82 19.84 -15.69
C ALA A 598 9.24 20.36 -15.87
N ALA A 599 10.18 19.50 -16.28
CA ALA A 599 11.57 19.86 -16.49
C ALA A 599 11.75 20.94 -17.57
N ARG A 600 11.06 20.79 -18.70
CA ARG A 600 11.10 21.77 -19.80
C ARG A 600 10.50 23.11 -19.38
N ALA A 601 9.35 23.09 -18.69
CA ALA A 601 8.73 24.31 -18.16
C ALA A 601 9.66 25.03 -17.18
N TRP A 602 10.24 24.30 -16.21
CA TRP A 602 11.20 24.82 -15.23
C TRP A 602 12.40 25.52 -15.87
N ARG A 603 12.95 24.93 -16.92
CA ARG A 603 14.09 25.48 -17.67
C ARG A 603 13.70 26.69 -18.52
N SER A 604 12.48 26.73 -19.05
CA SER A 604 12.02 27.80 -19.94
C SER A 604 11.66 29.11 -19.24
N THR A 605 11.30 29.06 -17.95
CA THR A 605 10.91 30.25 -17.20
C THR A 605 12.14 31.11 -16.85
N VAL A 606 12.43 32.11 -17.68
CA VAL A 606 13.49 33.12 -17.44
C VAL A 606 13.19 33.92 -16.16
N ARG A 607 14.23 34.35 -15.44
CA ARG A 607 14.12 35.34 -14.35
C ARG A 607 13.27 36.52 -14.82
N THR A 608 12.21 36.88 -14.09
CA THR A 608 11.64 38.22 -14.21
C THR A 608 12.75 39.21 -13.84
N PRO A 609 13.12 40.16 -14.73
CA PRO A 609 14.01 41.25 -14.38
C PRO A 609 13.21 42.27 -13.58
N THR A 610 13.07 42.04 -12.28
CA THR A 610 12.63 43.07 -11.33
C THR A 610 13.57 43.02 -10.14
N GLU A 611 14.73 43.63 -10.33
CA GLU A 611 15.55 44.32 -9.32
C GLU A 611 16.77 44.88 -10.08
N ALA A 612 16.58 46.07 -10.66
CA ALA A 612 17.62 47.01 -11.00
C ALA A 612 17.47 48.22 -10.08
#